data_AF-A0A318Z7R1-F1
#
_entry.id   AF-A0A318Z7R1-F1
#
_cell.length_a   1.000
_cell.length_b   1.000
_cell.length_c   1.000
_cell.angle_alpha   90.00
_cell.angle_beta   90.00
_cell.angle_gamma   90.00
#
_symmetry.space_group_name_H-M   'P 1'
#
loop_
_entity.id
_entity.type
_entity.pdbx_description
1 polymer ?
#
loop_
_entity_poly.entity_id
_entity_poly.type
_entity_poly.pdbx_seq_one_letter_code
_entity_poly.pdbx_strand_id
1 'polypeptide(L)'
;MSGVLMVHKFEDEDKLRDNHVFSDHPRPTPTDSDKMRFLYQTLMVLLTSLLLDPAVAADCRPGATRPDRYDCHAYHKCEGGELVRLHCPTGQAYSVYTGTCEPEWRSPGCHQGVPEVFN
;
A
#
# COMPACT_ATOMS: atom_id res chain seq x y z
N MET A 1 -6.56 -3.47 -24.30
CA MET A 1 -5.46 -3.62 -23.32
C MET A 1 -5.84 -4.79 -22.43
N SER A 2 -4.90 -5.73 -22.30
CA SER A 2 -4.91 -6.96 -21.50
C SER A 2 -5.74 -6.90 -20.22
N GLY A 3 -6.38 -7.95 -19.73
CA GLY A 3 -6.29 -9.36 -20.09
C GLY A 3 -6.79 -10.11 -18.86
N VAL A 4 -7.93 -10.77 -18.98
CA VAL A 4 -8.38 -11.72 -17.95
C VAL A 4 -7.66 -13.02 -18.25
N LEU A 5 -6.73 -13.41 -17.37
CA LEU A 5 -6.25 -14.78 -17.32
C LEU A 5 -6.48 -15.27 -15.91
N MET A 6 -7.41 -16.19 -15.74
CA MET A 6 -7.10 -17.51 -15.19
C MET A 6 -8.30 -18.44 -15.37
N VAL A 7 -8.18 -19.26 -16.42
CA VAL A 7 -8.49 -20.69 -16.48
C VAL A 7 -9.51 -21.21 -15.46
N HIS A 8 -10.75 -21.36 -15.88
CA HIS A 8 -11.57 -22.50 -15.46
C HIS A 8 -12.09 -23.21 -16.71
N LYS A 9 -11.36 -24.28 -17.01
CA LYS A 9 -11.73 -25.53 -17.69
C LYS A 9 -13.06 -25.53 -18.46
N PHE A 10 -12.90 -25.62 -19.78
CA PHE A 10 -13.84 -26.12 -20.78
C PHE A 10 -14.22 -27.56 -20.44
N GLU A 11 -15.50 -27.81 -20.17
CA GLU A 11 -16.14 -29.10 -20.40
C GLU A 11 -17.33 -28.83 -21.34
N ASP A 12 -17.25 -29.53 -22.47
CA ASP A 12 -18.03 -29.40 -23.70
C ASP A 12 -19.46 -29.97 -23.52
N GLU A 13 -20.22 -30.02 -24.61
CA GLU A 13 -21.46 -30.77 -24.81
C GLU A 13 -22.80 -29.97 -24.73
N ASP A 14 -23.32 -29.73 -25.93
CA ASP A 14 -24.71 -29.83 -26.33
C ASP A 14 -25.66 -28.63 -26.18
N LYS A 15 -25.53 -27.79 -27.21
CA LYS A 15 -26.59 -27.15 -27.98
C LYS A 15 -27.86 -28.02 -28.13
N LEU A 16 -28.81 -27.92 -27.21
CA LEU A 16 -30.20 -28.38 -27.45
C LEU A 16 -31.19 -27.22 -27.36
N ARG A 17 -31.75 -26.94 -28.53
CA ARG A 17 -32.83 -26.01 -28.85
C ARG A 17 -34.06 -26.32 -28.01
N ASP A 18 -34.46 -25.41 -27.11
CA ASP A 18 -35.80 -25.46 -26.53
C ASP A 18 -36.50 -24.10 -26.62
N ASN A 19 -37.66 -24.14 -27.28
CA ASN A 19 -38.54 -23.01 -27.55
C ASN A 19 -39.24 -22.63 -26.25
N HIS A 20 -38.61 -21.80 -25.41
CA HIS A 20 -39.31 -21.27 -24.25
C HIS A 20 -40.23 -20.11 -24.68
N VAL A 21 -41.52 -20.45 -24.71
CA VAL A 21 -42.68 -19.56 -24.59
C VAL A 21 -42.32 -18.35 -23.72
N PHE A 22 -42.48 -17.14 -24.28
CA PHE A 22 -42.35 -15.88 -23.55
C PHE A 22 -43.50 -15.82 -22.53
N SER A 23 -43.27 -16.36 -21.33
CA SER A 23 -44.18 -16.17 -20.21
C SER A 23 -43.97 -14.74 -19.72
N ASP A 24 -44.91 -13.85 -20.05
CA ASP A 24 -45.04 -12.53 -19.45
C ASP A 24 -45.22 -12.70 -17.93
N HIS A 25 -44.11 -12.77 -17.20
CA HIS A 25 -44.11 -12.63 -15.76
C HIS A 25 -44.32 -11.15 -15.45
N PRO A 26 -45.27 -10.79 -14.56
CA PRO A 26 -45.43 -9.41 -14.14
C PRO A 26 -44.11 -8.92 -13.54
N ARG A 27 -43.70 -7.71 -13.96
CA ARG A 27 -42.50 -7.01 -13.47
C ARG A 27 -42.52 -7.04 -11.94
N PRO A 28 -41.49 -7.59 -11.25
CA PRO A 28 -41.50 -7.68 -9.80
C PRO A 28 -41.64 -6.27 -9.22
N THR A 29 -42.64 -6.08 -8.36
CA THR A 29 -42.84 -4.82 -7.65
C THR A 29 -41.74 -4.71 -6.58
N PRO A 30 -41.08 -3.56 -6.43
CA PRO A 30 -40.05 -3.39 -5.40
C PRO A 30 -40.71 -3.48 -4.02
N THR A 31 -40.42 -4.54 -3.28
CA THR A 31 -40.88 -4.73 -1.91
C THR A 31 -40.05 -3.85 -0.96
N ASP A 32 -40.59 -3.40 0.18
CA ASP A 32 -39.80 -2.60 1.16
C ASP A 32 -38.56 -3.35 1.68
N SER A 33 -38.57 -4.68 1.59
CA SER A 33 -37.45 -5.58 1.87
C SER A 33 -36.28 -5.40 0.89
N ASP A 34 -36.53 -4.95 -0.34
CA ASP A 34 -35.50 -4.68 -1.33
C ASP A 34 -34.71 -3.42 -0.94
N LYS A 35 -35.39 -2.38 -0.39
CA LYS A 35 -34.72 -1.16 0.09
C LYS A 35 -33.77 -1.43 1.26
N MET A 36 -34.21 -2.27 2.21
CA MET A 36 -33.35 -2.69 3.34
C MET A 36 -32.15 -3.53 2.87
N ARG A 37 -32.33 -4.34 1.84
CA ARG A 37 -31.25 -5.10 1.21
C ARG A 37 -30.26 -4.18 0.48
N PHE A 38 -30.74 -3.13 -0.20
CA PHE A 38 -29.88 -2.12 -0.81
C PHE A 38 -29.07 -1.34 0.24
N LEU A 39 -29.70 -0.93 1.34
CA LEU A 39 -29.01 -0.23 2.44
C LEU A 39 -27.96 -1.12 3.11
N TYR A 40 -28.25 -2.41 3.28
CA TYR A 40 -27.29 -3.36 3.85
C TYR A 40 -26.13 -3.67 2.89
N GLN A 41 -26.40 -3.79 1.59
CA GLN A 41 -25.36 -3.99 0.59
C GLN A 41 -24.44 -2.78 0.47
N THR A 42 -24.98 -1.55 0.45
CA THR A 42 -24.14 -0.34 0.42
C THR A 42 -23.35 -0.17 1.71
N LEU A 43 -23.95 -0.46 2.87
CA LEU A 43 -23.25 -0.45 4.15
C LEU A 43 -22.10 -1.45 4.19
N MET A 44 -22.32 -2.68 3.71
CA MET A 44 -21.27 -3.70 3.65
C MET A 44 -20.14 -3.32 2.71
N VAL A 45 -20.45 -2.75 1.54
CA VAL A 45 -19.43 -2.25 0.60
C VAL A 45 -18.61 -1.13 1.25
N LEU A 46 -19.25 -0.14 1.88
CA LEU A 46 -18.57 0.96 2.58
C LEU A 46 -17.67 0.45 3.73
N LEU A 47 -18.16 -0.49 4.54
CA LEU A 47 -17.38 -1.12 5.59
C LEU A 47 -16.18 -1.90 5.02
N THR A 48 -16.36 -2.66 3.94
CA THR A 48 -15.25 -3.37 3.29
C THR A 48 -14.23 -2.41 2.70
N SER A 49 -14.64 -1.29 2.10
CA SER A 49 -13.69 -0.26 1.63
C SER A 49 -12.89 0.34 2.78
N LEU A 50 -13.54 0.68 3.91
CA LEU A 50 -12.87 1.19 5.11
C LEU A 50 -11.92 0.17 5.76
N LEU A 51 -12.23 -1.12 5.67
CA LEU A 51 -11.42 -2.21 6.22
C LEU A 51 -10.29 -2.65 5.29
N LEU A 52 -10.46 -2.49 3.97
CA LEU A 52 -9.44 -2.82 2.95
C LEU A 52 -8.58 -1.62 2.56
N ASP A 53 -8.87 -0.41 3.02
CA ASP A 53 -8.00 0.75 2.81
C ASP A 53 -6.69 0.55 3.57
N PRO A 54 -5.55 0.28 2.90
CA PRO A 54 -4.25 0.22 3.56
C PRO A 54 -3.75 1.62 3.99
N ALA A 55 -4.63 2.63 3.95
CA ALA A 55 -4.29 4.04 4.09
C ALA A 55 -4.21 4.54 5.56
N VAL A 56 -4.45 3.68 6.55
CA VAL A 56 -4.29 4.02 7.99
C VAL A 56 -3.12 3.27 8.65
N ALA A 57 -2.18 2.80 7.85
CA ALA A 57 -0.81 2.64 8.32
C ALA A 57 0.03 3.58 7.46
N ALA A 58 0.80 4.47 8.09
CA ALA A 58 2.04 4.88 7.46
C ALA A 58 2.82 3.58 7.24
N ASP A 59 2.71 2.99 6.05
CA ASP A 59 3.32 1.70 5.72
C ASP A 59 4.84 1.91 5.73
N CYS A 60 5.41 1.82 6.93
CA CYS A 60 6.83 1.71 7.12
C CYS A 60 7.12 0.20 7.21
N ARG A 61 7.97 -0.28 6.31
CA ARG A 61 8.41 -1.68 6.35
C ARG A 61 9.35 -1.85 7.53
N PRO A 62 9.18 -2.87 8.39
CA PRO A 62 10.09 -3.13 9.50
C PRO A 62 11.54 -3.18 9.01
N GLY A 63 12.41 -2.39 9.64
CA GLY A 63 13.83 -2.28 9.25
C GLY A 63 14.11 -1.32 8.09
N ALA A 64 13.11 -0.72 7.47
CA ALA A 64 13.33 0.37 6.53
C ALA A 64 13.87 1.60 7.26
N THR A 65 14.92 2.19 6.72
CA THR A 65 15.55 3.42 7.22
C THR A 65 15.54 4.49 6.14
N ARG A 66 15.38 5.75 6.53
CA ARG A 66 15.38 6.91 5.63
C ARG A 66 16.16 8.07 6.23
N PRO A 67 16.90 8.85 5.43
CA PRO A 67 17.58 10.04 5.93
C PRO A 67 16.57 11.09 6.39
N ASP A 68 16.94 11.88 7.39
CA ASP A 68 16.22 13.11 7.65
C ASP A 68 16.58 14.19 6.62
N ARG A 69 15.60 15.04 6.28
CA ARG A 69 15.77 16.06 5.23
C ARG A 69 16.44 17.34 5.72
N TYR A 70 16.39 17.59 7.02
CA TYR A 70 16.86 18.81 7.64
C TYR A 70 18.18 18.61 8.40
N ASP A 71 18.47 17.36 8.74
CA ASP A 71 19.56 17.00 9.62
C ASP A 71 20.24 15.73 9.13
N CYS A 72 21.43 15.89 8.57
CA CYS A 72 22.15 14.78 7.96
C CYS A 72 22.74 13.80 9.02
N HIS A 73 22.75 14.20 10.30
CA HIS A 73 23.07 13.33 11.43
C HIS A 73 21.85 12.54 11.95
N ALA A 74 20.65 12.89 11.50
CA ALA A 74 19.42 12.20 11.86
C ALA A 74 18.92 11.29 10.74
N TYR A 75 18.27 10.21 11.15
CA TYR A 75 17.58 9.29 10.26
C TYR A 75 16.30 8.79 10.91
N HIS A 76 15.46 8.19 10.10
CA HIS A 76 14.17 7.66 10.48
C HIS A 76 14.20 6.15 10.30
N LYS A 77 13.78 5.39 11.29
CA LYS A 77 13.70 3.93 11.23
C LYS A 77 12.30 3.48 11.55
N CYS A 78 11.81 2.51 10.79
CA CYS A 78 10.54 1.89 11.09
C CYS A 78 10.67 0.91 12.27
N GLU A 79 9.98 1.19 13.36
CA GLU A 79 9.85 0.31 14.53
C GLU A 79 8.36 0.22 14.90
N GLY A 80 7.83 -1.00 15.01
CA GLY A 80 6.43 -1.22 15.41
C GLY A 80 5.37 -0.67 14.44
N GLY A 81 5.72 -0.42 13.18
CA GLY A 81 4.81 0.22 12.21
C GLY A 81 4.79 1.74 12.28
N GLU A 82 5.68 2.34 13.07
CA GLU A 82 5.87 3.78 13.18
C GLU A 82 7.28 4.20 12.76
N LEU A 83 7.39 5.38 12.16
CA LEU A 83 8.66 5.95 11.73
C LEU A 83 9.29 6.76 12.88
N VAL A 84 10.30 6.20 13.53
CA VAL A 84 10.98 6.80 14.68
C VAL A 84 12.23 7.56 14.22
N ARG A 85 12.36 8.82 14.63
CA ARG A 85 13.56 9.63 14.39
C ARG A 85 14.68 9.24 15.37
N LEU A 86 15.85 8.94 14.82
CA LEU A 86 17.08 8.53 15.51
C LEU A 86 18.23 9.45 15.08
N HIS A 87 19.28 9.50 15.88
CA HIS A 87 20.49 10.27 15.60
C HIS A 87 21.71 9.35 15.55
N CYS A 88 22.61 9.63 14.62
CA CYS A 88 23.93 9.01 14.58
C CYS A 88 24.81 9.53 15.74
N PRO A 89 25.81 8.73 16.16
CA PRO A 89 26.81 9.18 17.12
C PRO A 89 27.54 10.45 16.65
N THR A 90 28.12 11.20 17.58
CA THR A 90 28.89 12.41 17.28
C THR A 90 30.02 12.13 16.28
N GLY A 91 30.15 12.97 15.25
CA GLY A 91 31.13 12.81 14.15
C GLY A 91 30.72 11.78 13.08
N GLN A 92 29.51 11.23 13.16
CA GLN A 92 28.94 10.34 12.15
C GLN A 92 27.66 10.92 11.56
N ALA A 93 27.37 10.52 10.33
CA ALA A 93 26.27 10.96 9.52
C ALA A 93 25.58 9.74 8.90
N TYR A 94 24.27 9.84 8.69
CA TYR A 94 23.53 8.75 8.09
C TYR A 94 23.82 8.68 6.58
N SER A 95 24.26 7.52 6.11
CA SER A 95 24.55 7.26 4.70
C SER A 95 23.38 6.53 4.05
N VAL A 96 22.76 7.15 3.05
CA VAL A 96 21.65 6.55 2.29
C VAL A 96 22.08 5.36 1.44
N TYR A 97 23.37 5.23 1.15
CA TYR A 97 23.92 4.17 0.32
C TYR A 97 24.14 2.88 1.10
N THR A 98 24.62 2.98 2.35
CA THR A 98 24.86 1.83 3.21
C THR A 98 23.74 1.58 4.23
N GLY A 99 22.87 2.57 4.43
CA GLY A 99 21.76 2.50 5.38
C GLY A 99 22.20 2.57 6.85
N THR A 100 23.42 3.05 7.10
CA THR A 100 24.06 3.07 8.42
C THR A 100 24.72 4.42 8.70
N CYS A 101 25.13 4.61 9.96
CA CYS A 101 25.95 5.76 10.34
C CYS A 101 27.39 5.53 9.89
N GLU A 102 27.90 6.45 9.09
CA GLU A 102 29.28 6.49 8.60
C GLU A 102 29.94 7.78 9.08
N PRO A 103 31.27 7.86 9.12
CA PRO A 103 31.94 9.12 9.40
C PRO A 103 31.44 10.24 8.47
N GLU A 104 31.24 11.44 9.02
CA GLU A 104 30.66 12.58 8.30
C GLU A 104 31.36 12.89 6.96
N TRP A 105 32.71 12.83 6.94
CA TRP A 105 33.52 13.05 5.74
C TRP A 105 33.26 12.04 4.61
N ARG A 106 32.70 10.88 4.93
CA ARG A 106 32.34 9.83 3.97
C ARG A 106 30.87 9.88 3.57
N SER A 107 30.01 10.50 4.37
CA SER A 107 28.59 10.60 4.06
C SER A 107 28.34 11.69 3.01
N PRO A 108 27.67 11.35 1.89
CA PRO A 108 27.30 12.32 0.85
C PRO A 108 26.42 13.46 1.37
N GLY A 109 25.68 13.23 2.47
CA GLY A 109 24.70 14.16 3.02
C GLY A 109 25.27 15.14 4.05
N CYS A 110 26.44 14.84 4.64
CA CYS A 110 27.11 15.68 5.65
C CYS A 110 28.57 15.96 5.26
N HIS A 111 28.87 16.24 3.99
CA HIS A 111 30.20 16.79 3.63
C HIS A 111 30.34 18.22 4.20
N GLN A 112 30.40 18.32 5.53
CA GLN A 112 30.73 19.52 6.25
C GLN A 112 32.24 19.65 6.13
N GLY A 113 32.68 20.68 5.40
CA GLY A 113 34.06 20.91 4.99
C GLY A 113 35.08 20.46 6.04
N VAL A 114 35.66 19.29 5.79
CA VAL A 114 36.94 18.92 6.39
C VAL A 114 37.90 19.99 5.89
N PRO A 115 38.63 20.72 6.76
CA PRO A 115 39.80 21.43 6.27
C PRO A 115 40.70 20.36 5.67
N GLU A 116 40.83 20.37 4.34
CA GLU A 116 41.88 19.64 3.63
C GLU A 116 43.17 19.88 4.42
N VAL A 117 43.61 18.87 5.17
CA VAL A 117 44.92 18.92 5.81
C VAL A 117 45.89 18.77 4.65
N PHE A 118 46.19 19.90 4.01
CA PHE A 118 47.37 20.04 3.16
C PHE A 118 48.57 19.82 4.07
N ASN A 119 49.10 18.59 4.04
CA ASN A 119 50.43 18.29 4.55
C ASN A 119 51.38 18.08 3.38
#